data_AF-W9C5G0-F1
#
_entry.id   AF-W9C5G0-F1
#
_cell.length_a   1.000
_cell.length_b   1.000
_cell.length_c   1.000
_cell.angle_alpha   90.00
_cell.angle_beta   90.00
_cell.angle_gamma   90.00
#
_symmetry.space_group_name_H-M   'P 1'
#
loop_
_entity.id
_entity.type
_entity.pdbx_description
1 polymer ?
#
loop_
_entity_poly.entity_id
_entity_poly.type
_entity_poly.pdbx_seq_one_letter_code
_entity_poly.pdbx_strand_id
1 'polypeptide(L)'
;MARSEASWLTSVNSRHEMATQHPSYPRIPFFPAQQVSDFDKTPYTLWDFFPATWTCPHDIQRVGRLGDGGKWVCGMSLYEKYAASSSSFSPPSSPPSPPSQPKTEKGTAIKIKPKPKPQSKPKEKQITIYSFGVNDESTFEAEMLTRIPTAQIHAYDFSVLNFGPQLSPSHAPRAHFSQLGLGAIDDATRSPPFYTLQTLMLQNNHTYIDILKIDIEGSEYTALDAFMDFCEKAGKDVLPVGQMMIELHLVDDKNVDFERFLKW
;
A
#
# COMPACT_ATOMS: atom_id res chain seq x y z
N MET A 1 15.12 -17.99 -7.00
CA MET A 1 14.39 -19.24 -7.30
C MET A 1 13.46 -19.61 -6.15
N ALA A 2 13.97 -19.97 -4.96
CA ALA A 2 13.13 -20.41 -3.82
C ALA A 2 11.96 -19.48 -3.42
N ARG A 3 12.15 -18.14 -3.45
CA ARG A 3 11.07 -17.18 -3.12
C ARG A 3 9.94 -17.17 -4.15
N SER A 4 10.29 -17.19 -5.44
CA SER A 4 9.33 -17.24 -6.54
C SER A 4 8.54 -18.55 -6.51
N GLU A 5 9.20 -19.66 -6.18
CA GLU A 5 8.54 -20.95 -5.99
C GLU A 5 7.60 -20.96 -4.78
N ALA A 6 8.02 -20.40 -3.64
CA ALA A 6 7.16 -20.27 -2.47
C ALA A 6 5.93 -19.41 -2.76
N SER A 7 6.11 -18.25 -3.40
CA SER A 7 5.01 -17.38 -3.81
C SER A 7 4.07 -18.08 -4.80
N TRP A 8 4.62 -18.83 -5.75
CA TRP A 8 3.84 -19.67 -6.67
C TRP A 8 3.01 -20.72 -5.93
N LEU A 9 3.61 -21.46 -5.00
CA LEU A 9 2.93 -22.49 -4.21
C LEU A 9 1.80 -21.91 -3.36
N THR A 10 2.03 -20.77 -2.70
CA THR A 10 0.98 -20.05 -1.98
C THR A 10 -0.16 -19.69 -2.91
N SER A 11 0.14 -19.14 -4.09
CA SER A 11 -0.86 -18.79 -5.09
C SER A 11 -1.65 -20.01 -5.59
N VAL A 12 -0.99 -21.16 -5.81
CA VAL A 12 -1.65 -22.42 -6.15
C VAL A 12 -2.63 -22.83 -5.05
N ASN A 13 -2.22 -22.79 -3.77
CA ASN A 13 -3.06 -23.18 -2.65
C ASN A 13 -4.30 -22.28 -2.52
N SER A 14 -4.14 -20.95 -2.60
CA SER A 14 -5.25 -20.01 -2.54
C SER A 14 -6.26 -20.23 -3.67
N ARG A 15 -5.78 -20.55 -4.89
CA ARG A 15 -6.67 -20.89 -6.02
C ARG A 15 -7.46 -22.16 -5.78
N HIS A 16 -6.85 -23.19 -5.19
CA HIS A 16 -7.55 -24.42 -4.83
C HIS A 16 -8.60 -24.15 -3.76
N GLU A 17 -8.25 -23.41 -2.72
CA GLU A 17 -9.19 -23.02 -1.66
C GLU A 17 -10.40 -22.28 -2.24
N MET A 18 -10.17 -21.23 -3.04
CA MET A 18 -11.24 -20.48 -3.72
C MET A 18 -12.10 -21.40 -4.61
N ALA A 19 -11.47 -22.26 -5.41
CA ALA A 19 -12.18 -23.15 -6.31
C ALA A 19 -13.07 -24.15 -5.56
N THR A 20 -12.57 -24.75 -4.47
CA THR A 20 -13.33 -25.76 -3.70
C THR A 20 -14.52 -25.19 -2.95
N GLN A 21 -14.51 -23.90 -2.64
CA GLN A 21 -15.64 -23.22 -2.01
C GLN A 21 -16.74 -22.82 -3.01
N HIS A 22 -16.48 -22.95 -4.32
CA HIS A 22 -17.44 -22.53 -5.34
C HIS A 22 -18.56 -23.58 -5.56
N PRO A 23 -19.85 -23.18 -5.59
CA PRO A 23 -20.97 -24.12 -5.77
C PRO A 23 -20.90 -25.00 -7.03
N SER A 24 -20.30 -24.48 -8.10
CA SER A 24 -20.16 -25.21 -9.36
C SER A 24 -18.88 -26.03 -9.48
N TYR A 25 -18.06 -26.15 -8.43
CA TYR A 25 -16.82 -26.94 -8.48
C TYR A 25 -17.07 -28.40 -8.90
N PRO A 26 -16.28 -28.99 -9.82
CA PRO A 26 -15.09 -28.44 -10.48
C PRO A 26 -15.36 -27.65 -11.78
N ARG A 27 -16.62 -27.46 -12.19
CA ARG A 27 -17.02 -26.75 -13.42
C ARG A 27 -17.37 -25.29 -13.14
N ILE A 28 -16.38 -24.53 -12.66
CA ILE A 28 -16.54 -23.10 -12.37
C ILE A 28 -16.56 -22.32 -13.70
N PRO A 29 -17.55 -21.43 -13.94
CA PRO A 29 -17.54 -20.55 -15.10
C PRO A 29 -16.33 -19.60 -15.07
N PHE A 30 -15.74 -19.31 -16.23
CA PHE A 30 -14.54 -18.46 -16.32
C PHE A 30 -14.81 -16.97 -16.11
N PHE A 31 -15.97 -16.50 -16.55
CA PHE A 31 -16.41 -15.11 -16.38
C PHE A 31 -17.87 -15.13 -15.91
N PRO A 32 -18.14 -15.55 -14.66
CA PRO A 32 -19.49 -15.72 -14.16
C PRO A 32 -20.24 -14.38 -14.03
N ALA A 33 -19.52 -13.29 -13.74
CA ALA A 33 -20.07 -11.95 -13.75
C ALA A 33 -20.20 -11.42 -15.18
N GLN A 34 -21.41 -11.04 -15.57
CA GLN A 34 -21.72 -10.45 -16.89
C GLN A 34 -22.28 -9.03 -16.77
N GLN A 35 -22.73 -8.64 -15.58
CA GLN A 35 -23.12 -7.27 -15.23
C GLN A 35 -22.44 -6.83 -13.93
N VAL A 36 -22.40 -5.51 -13.68
CA VAL A 36 -21.80 -4.94 -12.46
C VAL A 36 -22.36 -5.58 -11.18
N SER A 37 -23.67 -5.82 -11.13
CA SER A 37 -24.36 -6.44 -9.99
C SER A 37 -24.05 -7.93 -9.77
N ASP A 38 -23.38 -8.58 -10.72
CA ASP A 38 -22.91 -9.96 -10.55
C ASP A 38 -21.58 -10.03 -9.81
N PHE A 39 -20.77 -8.96 -9.83
CA PHE A 39 -19.47 -8.94 -9.16
C PHE A 39 -19.62 -9.06 -7.65
N ASP A 40 -20.71 -8.57 -7.06
CA ASP A 40 -21.04 -8.78 -5.65
C ASP A 40 -21.18 -10.28 -5.27
N LYS A 41 -21.50 -11.14 -6.24
CA LYS A 41 -21.81 -12.56 -6.04
C LYS A 41 -20.67 -13.47 -6.49
N THR A 42 -20.05 -13.13 -7.61
CA THR A 42 -18.95 -13.90 -8.21
C THR A 42 -17.84 -12.95 -8.64
N PRO A 43 -17.05 -12.43 -7.68
CA PRO A 43 -16.05 -11.39 -7.97
C PRO A 43 -14.78 -11.93 -8.61
N TYR A 44 -14.67 -13.25 -8.79
CA TYR A 44 -13.50 -13.90 -9.37
C TYR A 44 -13.70 -14.13 -10.87
N THR A 45 -12.59 -14.11 -11.59
CA THR A 45 -12.56 -14.42 -13.02
C THR A 45 -11.49 -15.49 -13.31
N LEU A 46 -11.40 -15.91 -14.56
CA LEU A 46 -10.30 -16.73 -15.04
C LEU A 46 -8.93 -16.15 -14.67
N TRP A 47 -8.81 -14.82 -14.59
CA TRP A 47 -7.55 -14.13 -14.32
C TRP A 47 -7.04 -14.32 -12.90
N ASP A 48 -7.90 -14.60 -11.92
CA ASP A 48 -7.48 -14.99 -10.57
C ASP A 48 -6.72 -16.33 -10.57
N PHE A 49 -6.85 -17.12 -11.65
CA PHE A 49 -6.16 -18.40 -11.77
C PHE A 49 -4.74 -18.33 -12.32
N PHE A 50 -4.35 -17.19 -12.88
CA PHE A 50 -3.07 -17.02 -13.56
C PHE A 50 -2.19 -15.98 -12.88
N PRO A 51 -0.86 -16.17 -12.89
CA PRO A 51 0.05 -15.11 -12.49
C PRO A 51 0.02 -13.98 -13.51
N ALA A 52 0.16 -12.73 -13.04
CA ALA A 52 0.39 -11.61 -13.94
C ALA A 52 1.68 -11.83 -14.74
N THR A 53 1.64 -11.50 -16.03
CA THR A 53 2.81 -11.59 -16.91
C THR A 53 3.20 -10.18 -17.35
N TRP A 54 4.29 -9.67 -16.78
CA TRP A 54 4.94 -8.43 -17.19
C TRP A 54 6.43 -8.48 -16.84
N THR A 55 7.20 -7.51 -17.33
CA THR A 55 8.62 -7.40 -17.02
C THR A 55 8.82 -6.77 -15.63
N CYS A 56 9.24 -7.58 -14.66
CA CYS A 56 9.71 -7.12 -13.35
C CYS A 56 11.13 -7.65 -13.14
N PRO A 57 12.13 -6.81 -12.82
CA PRO A 57 13.51 -7.26 -12.55
C PRO A 57 13.67 -7.95 -11.18
N HIS A 58 12.57 -8.12 -10.45
CA HIS A 58 12.51 -8.64 -9.08
C HIS A 58 11.46 -9.74 -8.96
N ASP A 59 11.12 -10.14 -7.73
CA ASP A 59 10.01 -11.05 -7.46
C ASP A 59 8.66 -10.40 -7.74
N ILE A 60 7.71 -11.14 -8.30
CA ILE A 60 6.33 -10.71 -8.51
C ILE A 60 5.46 -11.47 -7.51
N GLN A 61 4.68 -10.75 -6.70
CA GLN A 61 3.83 -11.37 -5.68
C GLN A 61 2.43 -10.78 -5.72
N ARG A 62 1.41 -11.64 -5.64
CA ARG A 62 0.02 -11.23 -5.44
C ARG A 62 -0.18 -10.89 -3.96
N VAL A 63 -0.90 -9.82 -3.68
CA VAL A 63 -1.16 -9.28 -2.34
C VAL A 63 -2.67 -9.11 -2.18
N GLY A 64 -3.22 -9.47 -1.03
CA GLY A 64 -4.66 -9.44 -0.78
C GLY A 64 -5.39 -10.69 -1.27
N ARG A 65 -6.71 -10.71 -1.05
CA ARG A 65 -7.59 -11.86 -1.31
C ARG A 65 -7.77 -12.12 -2.81
N LEU A 66 -8.06 -13.37 -3.20
CA LEU A 66 -8.51 -13.71 -4.55
C LEU A 66 -9.94 -13.20 -4.81
N GLY A 67 -10.23 -12.83 -6.06
CA GLY A 67 -11.52 -12.23 -6.45
C GLY A 67 -11.70 -10.82 -5.87
N ASP A 68 -10.61 -10.06 -5.80
CA ASP A 68 -10.58 -8.64 -5.44
C ASP A 68 -9.55 -7.97 -6.35
N GLY A 69 -9.78 -8.06 -7.66
CA GLY A 69 -8.86 -7.54 -8.67
C GLY A 69 -7.48 -8.21 -8.71
N GLY A 70 -6.68 -7.83 -9.71
CA GLY A 70 -5.31 -8.31 -9.91
C GLY A 70 -4.28 -7.50 -9.13
N LYS A 71 -4.21 -7.67 -7.80
CA LYS A 71 -3.31 -6.87 -6.94
C LYS A 71 -1.90 -7.47 -6.86
N TRP A 72 -1.03 -7.11 -7.82
CA TRP A 72 0.34 -7.64 -7.95
C TRP A 72 1.42 -6.58 -7.68
N VAL A 73 2.43 -6.95 -6.89
CA VAL A 73 3.57 -6.10 -6.53
C VAL A 73 4.86 -6.68 -7.10
N CYS A 74 5.62 -5.84 -7.82
CA CYS A 74 7.01 -6.09 -8.22
C CYS A 74 7.96 -5.71 -7.09
N GLY A 75 8.88 -6.61 -6.75
CA GLY A 75 9.92 -6.39 -5.76
C GLY A 75 9.42 -6.31 -4.33
N MET A 76 8.40 -7.08 -3.95
CA MET A 76 7.90 -7.11 -2.57
C MET A 76 9.02 -7.42 -1.57
N SER A 77 9.96 -8.30 -1.94
CA SER A 77 11.15 -8.58 -1.13
C SER A 77 12.06 -7.37 -0.87
N LEU A 78 11.99 -6.32 -1.69
CA LEU A 78 12.76 -5.08 -1.49
C LEU A 78 12.15 -4.24 -0.38
N TYR A 79 10.83 -4.14 -0.32
CA TYR A 79 10.14 -3.42 0.74
C TYR A 79 10.32 -4.13 2.10
N GLU A 80 10.26 -5.46 2.11
CA GLU A 80 10.49 -6.28 3.30
C GLU A 80 11.93 -6.15 3.86
N LYS A 81 12.94 -5.87 3.03
CA LYS A 81 14.33 -5.73 3.49
C LYS A 81 14.54 -4.55 4.44
N TYR A 82 13.80 -3.46 4.26
CA TYR A 82 13.88 -2.30 5.15
C TYR A 82 13.34 -2.59 6.55
N ALA A 83 12.67 -3.73 6.75
CA ALA A 83 12.31 -4.27 8.07
C ALA A 83 13.51 -4.83 8.86
N ALA A 84 14.53 -5.33 8.17
CA ALA A 84 15.63 -6.07 8.79
C ALA A 84 16.73 -5.16 9.36
N SER A 85 16.80 -3.89 8.94
CA SER A 85 17.77 -2.93 9.46
C SER A 85 17.38 -2.33 10.82
N SER A 86 16.12 -2.44 11.25
CA SER A 86 15.61 -1.82 12.48
C SER A 86 15.63 -2.74 13.71
N SER A 87 15.96 -4.03 13.57
CA SER A 87 15.83 -5.04 14.64
C SER A 87 17.14 -5.55 15.26
N SER A 88 18.25 -4.83 15.14
CA SER A 88 19.49 -5.16 15.87
C SER A 88 19.46 -4.66 17.33
N PHE A 89 18.65 -5.30 18.17
CA PHE A 89 18.75 -5.13 19.62
C PHE A 89 19.02 -6.49 20.28
N SER A 90 20.29 -6.76 20.60
CA SER A 90 20.66 -7.89 21.47
C SER A 90 20.44 -7.50 22.94
N PRO A 91 19.84 -8.36 23.77
CA PRO A 91 19.64 -8.05 25.19
C PRO A 91 20.97 -8.12 25.96
N PRO A 92 21.25 -7.18 26.88
CA PRO A 92 22.43 -7.29 27.74
C PRO A 92 22.23 -8.39 28.79
N SER A 93 23.26 -9.21 28.95
CA SER A 93 23.45 -10.19 30.00
C SER A 93 23.45 -9.53 31.40
N SER A 94 22.62 -10.09 32.29
CA SER A 94 22.66 -10.14 33.77
C SER A 94 23.10 -8.90 34.59
N PRO A 95 22.36 -8.51 35.65
CA PRO A 95 22.73 -7.38 36.50
C PRO A 95 23.82 -7.73 37.53
N PRO A 96 24.75 -6.82 37.87
CA PRO A 96 25.64 -6.98 39.01
C PRO A 96 24.96 -6.48 40.31
N SER A 97 25.36 -7.10 41.43
CA SER A 97 24.92 -6.86 42.81
C SER A 97 25.21 -5.41 43.29
N PRO A 98 24.50 -4.91 44.32
CA PRO A 98 24.62 -3.52 44.76
C PRO A 98 25.84 -3.29 45.67
N PRO A 99 26.60 -2.19 45.51
CA PRO A 99 27.58 -1.78 46.49
C PRO A 99 26.98 -0.84 47.56
N SER A 100 27.45 -1.05 48.77
CA SER A 100 27.22 -0.28 49.99
C SER A 100 27.74 1.18 49.94
N GLN A 101 27.13 2.00 50.79
CA GLN A 101 27.21 3.47 50.93
C GLN A 101 28.63 4.10 50.91
N PRO A 102 28.78 5.37 50.43
CA PRO A 102 30.03 6.11 50.54
C PRO A 102 30.10 7.04 51.77
N LYS A 103 31.32 7.15 52.31
CA LYS A 103 31.76 8.13 53.32
C LYS A 103 31.96 9.52 52.69
N THR A 104 31.78 10.54 53.51
CA THR A 104 31.97 11.98 53.28
C THR A 104 33.41 12.37 52.92
N GLU A 105 33.59 13.21 51.90
CA GLU A 105 34.73 14.14 51.83
C GLU A 105 34.47 15.35 50.90
N LYS A 106 35.20 16.43 51.17
CA LYS A 106 34.94 17.83 50.82
C LYS A 106 35.45 18.24 49.43
N GLY A 107 34.67 19.11 48.78
CA GLY A 107 35.10 20.31 48.02
C GLY A 107 36.13 20.18 46.90
N THR A 108 35.70 20.34 45.65
CA THR A 108 36.43 21.06 44.58
C THR A 108 35.44 21.48 43.48
N ALA A 109 35.60 22.68 42.93
CA ALA A 109 34.75 23.27 41.90
C ALA A 109 34.75 22.46 40.58
N ILE A 110 33.56 22.10 40.09
CA ILE A 110 33.37 21.37 38.82
C ILE A 110 33.02 22.38 37.71
N LYS A 111 33.91 22.52 36.73
CA LYS A 111 33.61 23.19 35.44
C LYS A 111 32.55 22.39 34.68
N ILE A 112 31.39 23.00 34.43
CA ILE A 112 30.32 22.43 33.61
C ILE A 112 30.79 22.46 32.14
N LYS A 113 31.07 21.28 31.56
CA LYS A 113 31.19 21.14 30.10
C LYS A 113 29.78 21.15 29.48
N PRO A 114 29.57 21.83 28.33
CA PRO A 114 28.27 21.81 27.68
C PRO A 114 27.95 20.38 27.23
N LYS A 115 26.74 19.92 27.62
CA LYS A 115 26.18 18.62 27.24
C LYS A 115 26.11 18.56 25.71
N PRO A 116 26.64 17.51 25.05
CA PRO A 116 26.50 17.38 23.60
C PRO A 116 25.01 17.29 23.26
N LYS A 117 24.58 18.09 22.27
CA LYS A 117 23.21 18.03 21.74
C LYS A 117 22.91 16.59 21.30
N PRO A 118 21.69 16.06 21.53
CA PRO A 118 21.33 14.74 21.02
C PRO A 118 21.43 14.77 19.50
N GLN A 119 22.35 13.98 18.95
CA GLN A 119 22.38 13.74 17.51
C GLN A 119 21.15 12.89 17.17
N SER A 120 20.23 13.45 16.40
CA SER A 120 19.05 12.74 15.90
C SER A 120 19.50 11.56 15.06
N LYS A 121 19.03 10.35 15.39
CA LYS A 121 19.23 9.17 14.54
C LYS A 121 18.71 9.46 13.11
N PRO A 122 19.35 8.91 12.06
CA PRO A 122 18.80 8.99 10.71
C PRO A 122 17.36 8.46 10.72
N LYS A 123 16.42 9.22 10.16
CA LYS A 123 15.02 8.80 10.01
C LYS A 123 15.02 7.57 9.11
N GLU A 124 14.60 6.41 9.63
CA GLU A 124 14.48 5.19 8.83
C GLU A 124 13.59 5.44 7.61
N LYS A 125 13.95 4.86 6.46
CA LYS A 125 13.19 5.04 5.22
C LYS A 125 11.79 4.44 5.41
N GLN A 126 10.79 5.31 5.48
CA GLN A 126 9.39 4.94 5.46
C GLN A 126 8.99 4.58 4.02
N ILE A 127 8.13 3.58 3.87
CA ILE A 127 7.56 3.20 2.57
C ILE A 127 6.16 3.80 2.50
N THR A 128 5.95 4.77 1.60
CA THR A 128 4.67 5.48 1.47
C THR A 128 3.79 4.78 0.44
N ILE A 129 2.61 4.33 0.86
CA ILE A 129 1.66 3.64 0.01
C ILE A 129 0.36 4.43 -0.01
N TYR A 130 -0.14 4.74 -1.21
CA TYR A 130 -1.45 5.35 -1.39
C TYR A 130 -2.40 4.29 -1.94
N SER A 131 -3.55 4.10 -1.30
CA SER A 131 -4.56 3.15 -1.73
C SER A 131 -5.90 3.84 -1.90
N PHE A 132 -6.39 3.91 -3.14
CA PHE A 132 -7.69 4.46 -3.46
C PHE A 132 -8.69 3.33 -3.74
N GLY A 133 -9.92 3.52 -3.26
CA GLY A 133 -11.01 2.56 -3.33
C GLY A 133 -10.68 1.30 -2.53
N VAL A 134 -10.82 1.43 -1.22
CA VAL A 134 -10.61 0.33 -0.28
C VAL A 134 -11.92 -0.43 -0.07
N ASN A 135 -13.06 0.25 -0.15
CA ASN A 135 -14.38 -0.31 0.13
C ASN A 135 -14.37 -1.03 1.50
N ASP A 136 -15.18 -2.08 1.67
CA ASP A 136 -15.19 -2.92 2.87
C ASP A 136 -14.11 -4.04 2.86
N GLU A 137 -13.17 -4.02 1.92
CA GLU A 137 -12.14 -5.04 1.70
C GLU A 137 -10.73 -4.45 1.88
N SER A 138 -10.08 -4.69 3.02
CA SER A 138 -8.75 -4.14 3.31
C SER A 138 -7.64 -5.19 3.39
N THR A 139 -7.74 -6.30 2.65
CA THR A 139 -6.72 -7.35 2.70
C THR A 139 -5.40 -6.93 2.09
N PHE A 140 -5.43 -6.10 1.03
CA PHE A 140 -4.21 -5.54 0.46
C PHE A 140 -3.47 -4.70 1.51
N GLU A 141 -4.15 -3.75 2.15
CA GLU A 141 -3.56 -2.85 3.13
C GLU A 141 -3.07 -3.64 4.35
N ALA A 142 -3.89 -4.58 4.84
CA ALA A 142 -3.53 -5.43 5.97
C ALA A 142 -2.29 -6.27 5.67
N GLU A 143 -2.19 -6.88 4.49
CA GLU A 143 -1.04 -7.70 4.10
C GLU A 143 0.22 -6.84 3.93
N MET A 144 0.13 -5.68 3.27
CA MET A 144 1.25 -4.76 3.11
C MET A 144 1.78 -4.26 4.45
N LEU A 145 0.90 -3.87 5.37
CA LEU A 145 1.27 -3.42 6.72
C LEU A 145 1.88 -4.56 7.55
N THR A 146 1.40 -5.78 7.39
CA THR A 146 1.93 -6.97 8.08
C THR A 146 3.36 -7.29 7.61
N ARG A 147 3.60 -7.23 6.31
CA ARG A 147 4.87 -7.65 5.69
C ARG A 147 5.94 -6.55 5.70
N ILE A 148 5.54 -5.28 5.71
CA ILE A 148 6.44 -4.12 5.64
C ILE A 148 6.25 -3.26 6.91
N PRO A 149 7.07 -3.44 7.95
CA PRO A 149 6.97 -2.68 9.19
C PRO A 149 7.18 -1.17 9.04
N THR A 150 7.93 -0.74 8.02
CA THR A 150 8.18 0.67 7.70
C THR A 150 7.12 1.30 6.82
N ALA A 151 6.12 0.53 6.36
CA ALA A 151 5.05 1.05 5.51
C ALA A 151 4.15 2.01 6.28
N GLN A 152 3.79 3.11 5.63
CA GLN A 152 2.74 4.06 5.98
C GLN A 152 1.71 4.02 4.85
N ILE A 153 0.49 3.55 5.15
CA ILE A 153 -0.60 3.49 4.18
C ILE A 153 -1.51 4.69 4.39
N HIS A 154 -1.75 5.42 3.30
CA HIS A 154 -2.75 6.48 3.19
C HIS A 154 -3.86 5.97 2.28
N ALA A 155 -4.99 5.63 2.90
CA ALA A 155 -6.13 5.03 2.25
C ALA A 155 -7.28 6.02 2.11
N TYR A 156 -7.95 5.95 0.96
CA TYR A 156 -8.96 6.91 0.56
C TYR A 156 -10.15 6.20 -0.08
N ASP A 157 -11.33 6.50 0.44
CA ASP A 157 -12.59 6.01 -0.12
C ASP A 157 -13.74 6.93 0.30
N PHE A 158 -14.59 7.35 -0.63
CA PHE A 158 -15.74 8.20 -0.29
C PHE A 158 -16.98 7.39 0.10
N SER A 159 -17.04 6.10 -0.21
CA SER A 159 -18.21 5.25 -0.01
C SER A 159 -18.27 4.60 1.37
N VAL A 160 -17.13 4.44 2.03
CA VAL A 160 -17.01 3.83 3.37
C VAL A 160 -16.44 4.80 4.40
N LEU A 161 -16.62 4.47 5.68
CA LEU A 161 -16.21 5.33 6.80
C LEU A 161 -14.83 4.98 7.37
N ASN A 162 -14.37 3.74 7.18
CA ASN A 162 -13.13 3.21 7.75
C ASN A 162 -12.58 2.09 6.87
N PHE A 163 -11.39 1.59 7.22
CA PHE A 163 -10.90 0.30 6.72
C PHE A 163 -11.88 -0.84 7.01
N GLY A 164 -11.84 -1.86 6.15
CA GLY A 164 -12.51 -3.15 6.34
C GLY A 164 -11.99 -3.93 7.55
N PRO A 165 -12.72 -4.97 7.98
CA PRO A 165 -12.47 -5.70 9.22
C PRO A 165 -11.13 -6.48 9.26
N GLN A 166 -10.44 -6.60 8.13
CA GLN A 166 -9.19 -7.35 8.00
C GLN A 166 -7.99 -6.59 8.60
N LEU A 167 -8.12 -5.28 8.84
CA LEU A 167 -7.06 -4.48 9.40
C LEU A 167 -7.01 -4.61 10.94
N SER A 168 -5.97 -5.28 11.45
CA SER A 168 -5.72 -5.40 12.90
C SER A 168 -5.53 -4.02 13.56
N PRO A 169 -6.03 -3.79 14.80
CA PRO A 169 -5.75 -2.57 15.56
C PRO A 169 -4.25 -2.28 15.76
N SER A 170 -3.39 -3.30 15.71
CA SER A 170 -1.93 -3.14 15.78
C SER A 170 -1.35 -2.33 14.62
N HIS A 171 -2.06 -2.21 13.51
CA HIS A 171 -1.66 -1.44 12.35
C HIS A 171 -2.05 0.05 12.42
N ALA A 172 -2.91 0.45 13.36
CA ALA A 172 -3.43 1.81 13.47
C ALA A 172 -2.37 2.93 13.43
N PRO A 173 -1.16 2.78 14.02
CA PRO A 173 -0.13 3.84 13.94
C PRO A 173 0.41 4.11 12.52
N ARG A 174 0.11 3.24 11.56
CA ARG A 174 0.67 3.25 10.20
C ARG A 174 -0.39 3.19 9.11
N ALA A 175 -1.66 3.12 9.49
CA ALA A 175 -2.81 3.02 8.60
C ALA A 175 -3.67 4.28 8.77
N HIS A 176 -3.60 5.17 7.80
CA HIS A 176 -4.27 6.46 7.81
C HIS A 176 -5.43 6.40 6.81
N PHE A 177 -6.67 6.48 7.30
CA PHE A 177 -7.87 6.49 6.45
C PHE A 177 -8.42 7.90 6.33
N SER A 178 -8.95 8.26 5.17
CA SER A 178 -9.69 9.50 4.97
C SER A 178 -10.87 9.28 4.03
N GLN A 179 -12.07 9.68 4.48
CA GLN A 179 -13.29 9.56 3.68
C GLN A 179 -13.34 10.68 2.64
N LEU A 180 -12.80 10.43 1.45
CA LEU A 180 -12.75 11.36 0.32
C LEU A 180 -12.53 10.60 -0.98
N GLY A 181 -12.85 11.25 -2.11
CA GLY A 181 -12.60 10.70 -3.45
C GLY A 181 -11.36 11.27 -4.11
N LEU A 182 -10.80 10.50 -5.05
CA LEU A 182 -9.77 10.98 -5.98
C LEU A 182 -10.44 11.56 -7.23
N GLY A 183 -10.04 12.76 -7.64
CA GLY A 183 -10.61 13.43 -8.80
C GLY A 183 -9.58 14.20 -9.62
N ALA A 184 -10.00 14.71 -10.78
CA ALA A 184 -9.17 15.56 -11.64
C ALA A 184 -9.00 16.99 -11.14
N ILE A 185 -9.92 17.45 -10.28
CA ILE A 185 -9.88 18.78 -9.65
C ILE A 185 -10.22 18.64 -8.17
N ASP A 186 -9.74 19.61 -7.38
CA ASP A 186 -10.13 19.71 -5.97
C ASP A 186 -11.56 20.27 -5.88
N ASP A 187 -12.44 19.52 -5.23
CA ASP A 187 -13.81 19.91 -4.91
C ASP A 187 -14.09 19.62 -3.42
N ALA A 188 -13.74 20.60 -2.59
CA ALA A 188 -14.03 20.58 -1.16
C ALA A 188 -15.51 20.86 -0.83
N THR A 189 -16.35 21.20 -1.81
CA THR A 189 -17.76 21.52 -1.60
C THR A 189 -18.64 20.27 -1.58
N ARG A 190 -18.15 19.19 -2.20
CA ARG A 190 -18.79 17.88 -2.19
C ARG A 190 -18.69 17.22 -0.81
N SER A 191 -19.68 16.37 -0.48
CA SER A 191 -19.68 15.56 0.74
C SER A 191 -19.88 14.08 0.39
N PRO A 192 -18.84 13.22 0.50
CA PRO A 192 -17.45 13.54 0.86
C PRO A 192 -16.69 14.34 -0.22
N PRO A 193 -15.62 15.06 0.14
CA PRO A 193 -14.87 15.91 -0.79
C PRO A 193 -14.06 15.09 -1.78
N PHE A 194 -13.70 15.69 -2.92
CA PHE A 194 -12.81 15.09 -3.90
C PHE A 194 -11.54 15.94 -4.01
N TYR A 195 -10.38 15.30 -4.10
CA TYR A 195 -9.10 15.98 -4.26
C TYR A 195 -8.26 15.32 -5.34
N THR A 196 -7.37 16.10 -5.92
CA THR A 196 -6.33 15.62 -6.83
C THR A 196 -5.20 14.91 -6.08
N LEU A 197 -4.48 14.02 -6.78
CA LEU A 197 -3.37 13.29 -6.16
C LEU A 197 -2.27 14.23 -5.65
N GLN A 198 -1.94 15.30 -6.40
CA GLN A 198 -0.96 16.29 -6.00
C GLN A 198 -1.37 17.05 -4.73
N THR A 199 -2.66 17.36 -4.55
CA THR A 199 -3.16 18.01 -3.33
C THR A 199 -3.05 17.06 -2.14
N LEU A 200 -3.41 15.79 -2.31
CA LEU A 200 -3.25 14.78 -1.25
C LEU A 200 -1.78 14.53 -0.90
N MET A 201 -0.88 14.53 -1.88
CA MET A 201 0.57 14.49 -1.64
C MET A 201 1.04 15.70 -0.84
N LEU A 202 0.62 16.91 -1.21
CA LEU A 202 0.97 18.15 -0.51
C LEU A 202 0.45 18.16 0.93
N GLN A 203 -0.81 17.78 1.15
CA GLN A 203 -1.44 17.73 2.48
C GLN A 203 -0.73 16.77 3.43
N ASN A 204 -0.27 15.62 2.93
CA ASN A 204 0.51 14.66 3.72
C ASN A 204 2.01 15.01 3.78
N ASN A 205 2.43 16.12 3.17
CA ASN A 205 3.85 16.51 3.06
C ASN A 205 4.72 15.40 2.41
N HIS A 206 4.19 14.76 1.38
CA HIS A 206 4.86 13.75 0.58
C HIS A 206 5.25 14.31 -0.78
N THR A 207 6.50 14.05 -1.18
CA THR A 207 7.01 14.40 -2.51
C THR A 207 7.17 13.18 -3.42
N TYR A 208 6.96 11.97 -2.87
CA TYR A 208 7.12 10.70 -3.56
C TYR A 208 6.20 9.64 -2.96
N ILE A 209 5.70 8.73 -3.78
CA ILE A 209 4.88 7.57 -3.38
C ILE A 209 5.63 6.30 -3.81
N ASP A 210 5.90 5.36 -2.91
CA ASP A 210 6.55 4.10 -3.28
C ASP A 210 5.59 3.19 -4.06
N ILE A 211 4.33 3.07 -3.60
CA ILE A 211 3.29 2.27 -4.27
C ILE A 211 1.98 3.08 -4.33
N LEU A 212 1.45 3.27 -5.53
CA LEU A 212 0.16 3.90 -5.79
C LEU A 212 -0.81 2.84 -6.31
N LYS A 213 -1.82 2.48 -5.51
CA LYS A 213 -2.98 1.67 -5.94
C LYS A 213 -4.16 2.59 -6.26
N ILE A 214 -4.73 2.45 -7.45
CA ILE A 214 -5.96 3.13 -7.87
C ILE A 214 -6.97 2.09 -8.36
N ASP A 215 -8.10 2.01 -7.68
CA ASP A 215 -9.17 1.03 -7.92
C ASP A 215 -10.49 1.73 -7.56
N ILE A 216 -11.01 2.59 -8.45
CA ILE A 216 -12.05 3.60 -8.12
C ILE A 216 -13.17 3.68 -9.17
N GLU A 217 -13.61 2.52 -9.65
CA GLU A 217 -14.84 2.34 -10.42
C GLU A 217 -14.99 3.31 -11.62
N GLY A 218 -13.94 3.43 -12.43
CA GLY A 218 -13.95 4.21 -13.68
C GLY A 218 -13.38 5.63 -13.55
N SER A 219 -13.13 6.11 -12.33
CA SER A 219 -12.50 7.42 -12.11
C SER A 219 -10.97 7.38 -12.23
N GLU A 220 -10.37 6.20 -12.45
CA GLU A 220 -8.92 6.02 -12.54
C GLU A 220 -8.34 6.89 -13.65
N TYR A 221 -9.01 6.89 -14.80
CA TYR A 221 -8.45 7.52 -15.99
C TYR A 221 -8.32 9.03 -15.83
N THR A 222 -9.40 9.66 -15.39
CA THR A 222 -9.48 11.11 -15.26
C THR A 222 -8.60 11.61 -14.12
N ALA A 223 -8.47 10.83 -13.04
CA ALA A 223 -7.54 11.13 -11.97
C ALA A 223 -6.07 11.02 -12.42
N LEU A 224 -5.72 9.97 -13.17
CA LEU A 224 -4.35 9.78 -13.63
C LEU A 224 -3.94 10.82 -14.67
N ASP A 225 -4.81 11.13 -15.63
CA ASP A 225 -4.57 12.18 -16.64
C ASP A 225 -4.25 13.51 -15.95
N ALA A 226 -5.06 13.90 -14.96
CA ALA A 226 -4.84 15.15 -14.22
C ALA A 226 -3.48 15.17 -13.48
N PHE A 227 -3.04 14.02 -12.96
CA PHE A 227 -1.74 13.91 -12.29
C PHE A 227 -0.56 13.96 -13.26
N MET A 228 -0.67 13.31 -14.43
CA MET A 228 0.33 13.37 -15.49
C MET A 228 0.45 14.78 -16.06
N ASP A 229 -0.68 15.42 -16.39
CA ASP A 229 -0.74 16.82 -16.84
C ASP A 229 -0.08 17.77 -15.83
N PHE A 230 -0.34 17.57 -14.53
CA PHE A 230 0.28 18.34 -13.47
C PHE A 230 1.81 18.15 -13.46
N CYS A 231 2.29 16.91 -13.58
CA CYS A 231 3.72 16.61 -13.59
C CYS A 231 4.41 17.20 -14.83
N GLU A 232 3.81 17.09 -16.01
CA GLU A 232 4.31 17.66 -17.25
C GLU A 232 4.40 19.19 -17.17
N LYS A 233 3.33 19.86 -16.70
CA LYS A 233 3.32 21.32 -16.50
C LYS A 233 4.35 21.78 -15.46
N ALA A 234 4.67 20.93 -14.49
CA ALA A 234 5.71 21.18 -13.50
C ALA A 234 7.13 20.87 -14.03
N GLY A 235 7.28 20.45 -15.29
CA GLY A 235 8.57 20.10 -15.91
C GLY A 235 9.19 18.83 -15.34
N LYS A 236 8.37 17.87 -14.89
CA LYS A 236 8.85 16.58 -14.40
C LYS A 236 8.81 15.54 -15.52
N ASP A 237 9.98 15.02 -15.88
CA ASP A 237 10.11 13.95 -16.88
C ASP A 237 9.72 12.56 -16.34
N VAL A 238 9.56 12.43 -15.02
CA VAL A 238 9.26 11.16 -14.34
C VAL A 238 8.21 11.41 -13.25
N LEU A 239 7.17 10.58 -13.23
CA LEU A 239 6.18 10.62 -12.16
C LEU A 239 6.85 10.32 -10.81
N PRO A 240 6.50 11.04 -9.72
CA PRO A 240 7.08 10.80 -8.40
C PRO A 240 6.44 9.57 -7.72
N VAL A 241 6.35 8.46 -8.46
CA VAL A 241 5.73 7.20 -8.06
C VAL A 241 6.69 6.06 -8.41
N GLY A 242 6.95 5.16 -7.47
CA GLY A 242 7.85 4.01 -7.67
C GLY A 242 7.20 2.88 -8.45
N GLN A 243 6.01 2.48 -8.04
CA GLN A 243 5.18 1.50 -8.72
C GLN A 243 3.73 1.95 -8.70
N MET A 244 3.05 1.78 -9.83
CA MET A 244 1.64 2.08 -10.01
C MET A 244 0.87 0.78 -10.26
N MET A 245 -0.25 0.62 -9.56
CA MET A 245 -1.20 -0.48 -9.70
C MET A 245 -2.56 0.15 -9.99
N ILE A 246 -3.13 -0.12 -11.16
CA ILE A 246 -4.42 0.45 -11.56
C ILE A 246 -5.34 -0.69 -11.99
N GLU A 247 -6.54 -0.72 -11.42
CA GLU A 247 -7.64 -1.55 -11.91
C GLU A 247 -8.43 -0.78 -12.96
N LEU A 248 -8.39 -1.25 -14.21
CA LEU A 248 -9.06 -0.58 -15.33
C LEU A 248 -10.50 -1.05 -15.43
N HIS A 249 -11.43 -0.20 -15.02
CA HIS A 249 -12.85 -0.40 -15.22
C HIS A 249 -13.23 -0.01 -16.67
N LEU A 250 -13.63 -0.99 -17.49
CA LEU A 250 -13.89 -0.83 -18.93
C LEU A 250 -15.39 -0.83 -19.31
N VAL A 251 -16.25 -0.39 -18.40
CA VAL A 251 -17.71 -0.57 -18.53
C VAL A 251 -18.39 0.49 -19.43
N ASP A 252 -17.69 1.57 -19.78
CA ASP A 252 -18.18 2.66 -20.65
C ASP A 252 -17.10 3.05 -21.68
N ASP A 253 -17.11 2.40 -22.85
CA ASP A 253 -16.16 2.58 -23.95
C ASP A 253 -16.23 3.97 -24.61
N LYS A 254 -17.21 4.79 -24.24
CA LYS A 254 -17.35 6.18 -24.74
C LYS A 254 -16.27 7.12 -24.22
N ASN A 255 -15.67 6.80 -23.07
CA ASN A 255 -14.66 7.65 -22.41
C ASN A 255 -13.29 6.97 -22.32
N VAL A 256 -13.16 5.77 -22.90
CA VAL A 256 -11.96 4.94 -22.85
C VAL A 256 -11.67 4.46 -24.26
N ASP A 257 -10.71 5.11 -24.92
CA ASP A 257 -10.30 4.80 -26.28
C ASP A 257 -8.77 4.59 -26.38
N PHE A 258 -8.34 4.06 -27.54
CA PHE A 258 -6.92 3.83 -27.79
C PHE A 258 -6.08 5.11 -27.80
N GLU A 259 -6.63 6.25 -28.22
CA GLU A 259 -5.89 7.51 -28.27
C GLU A 259 -5.50 7.97 -26.87
N ARG A 260 -6.39 7.80 -25.90
CA ARG A 260 -6.11 8.07 -24.49
C ARG A 260 -4.99 7.17 -23.96
N PHE A 261 -5.06 5.86 -24.21
CA PHE A 261 -4.04 4.92 -23.74
C PHE A 261 -2.67 5.11 -24.39
N LEU A 262 -2.59 5.70 -25.59
CA LEU A 262 -1.29 6.02 -26.20
C LEU A 262 -0.55 7.15 -25.47
N LYS A 263 -1.22 7.91 -24.60
CA LYS A 263 -0.60 8.93 -23.74
C LYS A 263 -0.05 8.36 -22.43
N TRP A 264 -0.52 7.16 -22.04
CA TRP A 264 -0.14 6.48 -20.79
C TRP A 264 1.12 5.64 -21.03
#